data_AF-A0A2E7V107-F1
#
_entry.id   AF-A0A2E7V107-F1
#
_cell.length_a   1.000
_cell.length_b   1.000
_cell.length_c   1.000
_cell.angle_alpha   90.00
_cell.angle_beta   90.00
_cell.angle_gamma   90.00
#
_symmetry.space_group_name_H-M   'P 1'
#
loop_
_entity.id
_entity.type
_entity.pdbx_description
1 polymer ?
#
loop_
_entity_poly.entity_id
_entity_poly.type
_entity_poly.pdbx_seq_one_letter_code
_entity_poly.pdbx_strand_id
1 'polypeptide(L)' 'MIDYIKENCELPPLNRPEFDDDTGTWDLYFAEKEKYCPYNLEQELICLPFDTLEEAQQTLKQALELYETEEKEKQNNEE' A
#
# COMPACT_ATOMS: atom_id res chain seq x y z
N MET A 1 -1.90 7.89 7.42
CA MET A 1 -1.76 7.17 6.14
C MET A 1 -1.38 5.72 6.32
N ILE A 2 -0.36 5.39 7.11
CA ILE A 2 0.06 3.99 7.24
C ILE A 2 -1.01 3.07 7.87
N ASP A 3 -1.79 3.56 8.83
CA ASP A 3 -2.87 2.77 9.44
C ASP A 3 -3.99 2.48 8.45
N TYR A 4 -4.29 3.44 7.57
CA TYR A 4 -5.26 3.24 6.47
C TYR A 4 -4.78 2.16 5.51
N ILE A 5 -3.50 2.19 5.14
CA ILE A 5 -2.86 1.18 4.29
C ILE A 5 -2.95 -0.20 4.97
N LYS A 6 -2.61 -0.31 6.26
CA LYS A 6 -2.71 -1.59 6.98
C LYS A 6 -4.12 -2.16 7.01
N GLU A 7 -5.14 -1.30 7.13
CA GLU A 7 -6.52 -1.73 7.26
C GLU A 7 -7.15 -2.09 5.91
N ASN A 8 -6.84 -1.34 4.85
CA ASN A 8 -7.57 -1.39 3.57
C ASN A 8 -6.73 -1.87 2.38
N CYS A 9 -5.40 -1.84 2.48
CA CYS A 9 -4.50 -2.17 1.37
C CYS A 9 -3.73 -3.47 1.59
N GLU A 10 -3.61 -4.29 0.55
CA GLU A 10 -2.64 -5.38 0.48
C GLU A 10 -1.22 -4.81 0.34
N LEU A 11 -0.28 -5.47 1.02
CA LEU A 11 1.14 -5.17 0.97
C LEU A 11 1.85 -6.27 0.18
N PRO A 12 2.91 -5.94 -0.59
CA PRO A 12 3.54 -4.63 -0.73
C PRO A 12 2.81 -3.69 -1.71
N PRO A 13 3.17 -2.39 -1.76
CA PRO A 13 2.68 -1.47 -2.78
C PRO A 13 2.97 -1.98 -4.20
N LEU A 14 2.11 -1.66 -5.16
CA LEU A 14 2.23 -2.18 -6.54
C LEU A 14 3.30 -1.43 -7.35
N ASN A 15 3.55 -0.17 -7.04
CA ASN A 15 4.50 0.68 -7.73
C ASN A 15 5.31 1.56 -6.77
N ARG A 16 6.34 2.19 -7.32
CA ARG A 16 7.03 3.32 -6.69
C ARG A 16 6.25 4.61 -6.95
N PRO A 17 6.44 5.67 -6.13
CA PRO A 17 5.76 6.94 -6.36
C PRO A 17 5.95 7.41 -7.80
N GLU A 18 4.84 7.64 -8.49
CA GLU A 18 4.80 8.17 -9.84
C GLU A 18 4.29 9.60 -9.80
N PHE A 19 4.95 10.53 -10.49
CA PHE A 19 4.49 11.91 -10.52
C PHE A 19 3.40 12.06 -11.58
N ASP A 20 2.22 12.51 -11.16
CA ASP A 20 1.13 12.89 -12.03
C ASP A 20 1.22 14.39 -12.34
N ASP A 21 1.46 14.71 -13.62
CA ASP A 21 1.59 16.10 -14.10
C ASP A 21 0.23 16.82 -14.17
N ASP A 22 -0.88 16.07 -14.31
CA ASP A 22 -2.23 16.63 -14.41
C ASP A 22 -2.71 17.17 -13.05
N THR A 23 -2.36 16.48 -11.97
CA THR A 23 -2.75 16.82 -10.59
C THR A 23 -1.62 17.47 -9.79
N GLY A 24 -0.37 17.29 -10.22
CA GLY A 24 0.82 17.77 -9.52
C GLY A 24 1.17 16.97 -8.28
N THR A 25 0.68 15.74 -8.14
CA THR A 25 0.90 14.87 -6.98
C THR A 25 1.79 13.68 -7.31
N TRP A 26 2.34 13.07 -6.26
CA TRP A 26 3.05 11.80 -6.32
C TRP A 26 2.11 10.68 -5.90
N ASP A 27 1.77 9.80 -6.82
CA ASP A 27 0.77 8.78 -6.64
C ASP A 27 1.40 7.43 -6.32
N LEU A 28 0.87 6.78 -5.28
CA LEU A 28 1.17 5.41 -4.91
C LEU A 28 -0.07 4.55 -5.01
N TYR A 29 0.07 3.42 -5.68
CA TYR A 29 -1.02 2.49 -5.88
C TYR A 29 -0.86 1.22 -5.05
N PHE A 30 -1.97 0.81 -4.44
CA PHE A 30 -2.09 -0.38 -3.63
C PHE A 30 -3.28 -1.21 -4.12
N ALA A 31 -3.18 -2.54 -3.99
CA ALA A 31 -4.36 -3.39 -4.14
C ALA A 31 -5.21 -3.31 -2.87
N GLU A 32 -6.53 -3.34 -2.99
CA GLU A 32 -7.45 -3.44 -1.85
C GLU A 32 -7.42 -4.84 -1.22
N LYS A 33 -7.63 -4.93 0.11
CA LYS A 33 -7.77 -6.21 0.81
C LYS A 33 -9.06 -6.94 0.42
N GLU A 34 -8.93 -8.20 0.03
CA GLU A 34 -10.03 -9.09 -0.38
C GLU A 34 -11.15 -9.24 0.67
N LYS A 35 -10.83 -9.05 1.96
CA LYS A 35 -11.74 -9.24 3.09
C LYS A 35 -13.03 -8.41 3.00
N TYR A 36 -13.06 -7.34 2.21
CA TYR A 36 -14.21 -6.45 2.11
C TYR A 36 -15.22 -6.79 1.01
N CYS A 37 -14.95 -7.80 0.16
CA CYS A 37 -15.79 -8.07 -1.02
C CYS A 37 -16.47 -9.46 -0.98
N PRO A 38 -17.64 -9.62 -0.31
CA PRO A 38 -18.35 -10.90 -0.23
C PRO A 38 -18.87 -11.44 -1.58
N TYR A 39 -18.76 -10.63 -2.64
CA TYR A 39 -19.19 -10.98 -4.00
C TYR A 39 -18.03 -11.28 -4.96
N ASN A 40 -16.79 -11.34 -4.46
CA ASN A 40 -15.62 -11.64 -5.28
C ASN A 40 -15.49 -10.69 -6.49
N LEU A 41 -15.88 -9.42 -6.30
CA LEU A 41 -15.65 -8.38 -7.30
C LEU A 41 -14.14 -8.14 -7.44
N GLU A 42 -13.73 -7.64 -8.60
CA GLU A 42 -12.33 -7.34 -8.88
C GLU A 42 -11.77 -6.42 -7.78
N GLN A 43 -10.62 -6.80 -7.20
CA GLN A 43 -9.93 -6.01 -6.18
C GLN A 43 -9.67 -4.61 -6.73
N GLU A 44 -10.18 -3.58 -6.04
CA GLU A 44 -9.99 -2.21 -6.51
C GLU A 44 -8.56 -1.74 -6.28
N LEU A 45 -8.12 -0.82 -7.13
CA LEU A 45 -6.84 -0.16 -7.03
C LEU A 45 -7.01 1.10 -6.18
N ILE A 46 -6.36 1.14 -5.02
CA ILE A 46 -6.35 2.31 -4.15
C ILE A 46 -5.19 3.22 -4.55
N CYS A 47 -5.51 4.42 -5.02
CA CYS A 47 -4.53 5.48 -5.26
C CYS A 47 -4.40 6.38 -4.04
N LEU A 48 -3.16 6.61 -3.59
CA LEU A 48 -2.82 7.57 -2.55
C LEU A 48 -1.95 8.69 -3.16
N PRO A 49 -2.52 9.88 -3.40
CA PRO A 49 -1.77 11.03 -3.88
C PRO A 49 -1.04 11.73 -2.72
N PHE A 50 0.18 12.18 -2.97
CA PHE A 50 1.02 12.94 -2.03
C PHE A 50 1.50 14.24 -2.65
N ASP A 51 1.58 15.31 -1.86
CA ASP A 51 2.05 16.61 -2.34
C ASP A 51 3.56 16.61 -2.66
N THR A 52 4.33 15.74 -1.99
CA THR A 52 5.78 15.69 -2.14
C THR A 52 6.31 14.27 -2.36
N LEU A 53 7.40 14.18 -3.13
CA LEU A 53 8.12 12.91 -3.34
C LEU A 53 8.60 12.32 -2.00
N GLU A 54 9.01 13.17 -1.07
CA GLU A 54 9.53 12.73 0.22
C GLU A 54 8.45 11.99 1.02
N GLU A 55 7.23 12.53 1.10
CA GLU A 55 6.12 11.89 1.81
C GLU A 55 5.70 10.58 1.15
N ALA A 56 5.67 10.55 -0.19
CA ALA A 56 5.39 9.33 -0.93
C ALA A 56 6.47 8.26 -0.67
N GLN A 57 7.76 8.64 -0.70
CA GLN A 57 8.86 7.73 -0.41
C GLN A 57 8.87 7.23 1.04
N GLN A 58 8.58 8.10 2.00
CA GLN A 58 8.45 7.70 3.41
C GLN A 58 7.31 6.70 3.58
N THR A 59 6.15 6.96 2.95
CA THR A 59 5.01 6.03 3.01
C THR A 59 5.32 4.69 2.34
N LEU A 60 5.96 4.70 1.16
CA LEU A 60 6.44 3.49 0.49
C LEU A 60 7.38 2.70 1.40
N LYS A 61 8.35 3.38 2.02
CA LYS A 61 9.32 2.72 2.90
C LYS A 61 8.62 2.07 4.10
N GLN A 62 7.73 2.80 4.76
CA GLN A 62 6.96 2.27 5.89
C GLN A 62 6.11 1.07 5.48
N ALA A 63 5.47 1.12 4.31
CA ALA A 63 4.67 0.01 3.80
C ALA A 63 5.52 -1.25 3.54
N LEU A 64 6.73 -1.09 2.99
CA LEU A 64 7.68 -2.20 2.78
C LEU A 64 8.20 -2.76 4.11
N GLU A 65 8.57 -1.92 5.07
CA GLU A 65 9.04 -2.35 6.40
C GLU A 65 7.95 -3.15 7.15
N LEU A 66 6.69 -2.78 6.97
CA LEU A 66 5.56 -3.54 7.51
C LEU A 66 5.39 -4.90 6.85
N TYR A 67 5.43 -4.96 5.51
CA TYR A 67 5.36 -6.21 4.77
C TYR A 67 6.46 -7.19 5.22
N GLU A 68 7.71 -6.72 5.33
CA GLU A 68 8.82 -7.55 5.80
C GLU A 68 8.63 -8.05 7.23
N THR A 69 8.02 -7.23 8.09
CA THR A 69 7.73 -7.59 9.48
C THR A 69 6.64 -8.65 9.54
N GLU A 70 5.53 -8.47 8.81
CA GLU A 70 4.42 -9.43 8.75
C GLU A 70 4.87 -10.78 8.17
N GLU A 71 5.69 -10.78 7.12
CA GLU A 71 6.22 -12.02 6.53
C GLU A 71 7.15 -12.77 7.50
N LYS A 72 7.97 -12.06 8.27
CA LYS A 72 8.81 -12.67 9.33
C LYS A 72 7.97 -13.23 10.48
N GLU A 73 6.91 -12.54 10.88
CA GLU A 73 6.00 -13.03 11.93
C GLU A 73 5.23 -14.28 11.51
N LYS A 74 4.79 -14.36 10.24
CA LYS A 74 4.17 -15.57 9.69
C LYS A 74 5.14 -16.76 9.71
N GLN A 75 6.38 -16.56 9.26
CA GLN A 75 7.41 -17.61 9.25
C GLN A 75 7.74 -18.12 10.66
N ASN A 76 7.79 -17.24 11.66
CA ASN A 76 8.09 -17.64 13.05
C ASN A 76 6.93 -18.35 13.78
N ASN A 77 5.68 -18.22 13.30
CA ASN A 77 4.51 -18.87 13.90
C ASN A 77 4.18 -20.25 13.27
N GLU A 78 4.88 -20.63 12.20
CA GLU A 78 4.72 -21.93 11.52
C GLU A 78 5.78 -22.98 11.95
N GLU A 79 6.66 -22.66 12.92
CA GLU A 79 7.61 -23.57 13.59
C GLU A 79 7.13 -24.01 14.99
#